data_AF-A0AAF0FQM5-F1
#
_entry.id   AF-A0AAF0FQM5-F1
#
_cell.length_a   1.000
_cell.length_b   1.000
_cell.length_c   1.000
_cell.angle_alpha   90.00
_cell.angle_beta   90.00
_cell.angle_gamma   90.00
#
_symmetry.space_group_name_H-M   'P 1'
#
loop_
_entity.id
_entity.type
_entity.pdbx_description
1 polymer ?
#
loop_
_entity_poly.entity_id
_entity_poly.type
_entity_poly.pdbx_seq_one_letter_code
_entity_poly.pdbx_strand_id
1 'polypeptide(L)' 'MNATKRIPVTEKVWAEISELKKPGQTFDELLSDMAVNERKMRLLKDMKHIEERGDFVEMSFDA' A
#
# COMPACT_ATOMS: atom_id res chain seq x y z
N MET A 1 -5.19 0.58 -20.83
CA MET A 1 -4.63 1.95 -20.80
C MET A 1 -3.12 1.81 -20.88
N ASN A 2 -2.41 2.45 -21.81
CA ASN A 2 -0.94 2.37 -21.83
C ASN A 2 -0.40 3.25 -20.70
N ALA A 3 0.23 2.63 -19.70
CA ALA A 3 0.92 3.35 -18.63
C ALA A 3 2.14 4.07 -19.21
N THR A 4 2.12 5.40 -19.23
CA THR A 4 3.17 6.24 -19.84
C THR A 4 4.20 6.73 -18.82
N LYS A 5 3.91 6.65 -17.52
CA LYS A 5 4.86 7.02 -16.45
C LYS A 5 5.80 5.86 -16.15
N ARG A 6 7.09 6.16 -15.99
CA ARG A 6 8.14 5.17 -15.64
C ARG A 6 8.62 5.39 -14.22
N ILE A 7 8.83 4.30 -13.49
CA ILE A 7 9.45 4.31 -12.16
C ILE A 7 10.83 3.69 -12.32
N PRO A 8 11.92 4.48 -12.28
CA PRO A 8 13.27 3.91 -12.32
C PRO A 8 13.54 3.20 -10.99
N VAL A 9 14.08 1.99 -11.07
CA VAL A 9 14.50 1.17 -9.93
C VAL A 9 15.87 0.57 -10.22
N THR A 10 16.57 0.12 -9.17
CA THR A 10 17.81 -0.64 -9.35
C THR A 10 17.50 -2.04 -9.89
N GLU A 11 18.47 -2.70 -10.52
CA GLU A 11 18.32 -4.09 -11.00
C GLU A 11 17.91 -5.05 -9.88
N LYS A 12 18.50 -4.87 -8.69
CA LYS A 12 18.15 -5.66 -7.51
C LYS A 12 16.67 -5.54 -7.17
N VAL A 13 16.17 -4.31 -7.06
CA VAL A 13 14.75 -4.06 -6.75
C VAL A 13 13.84 -4.57 -7.87
N TRP A 14 14.26 -4.42 -9.12
CA TRP A 14 13.51 -4.97 -10.26
C TRP A 14 13.39 -6.50 -10.19
N ALA A 15 14.47 -7.20 -9.85
CA ALA A 15 14.47 -8.66 -9.70
C ALA A 15 13.52 -9.09 -8.57
N GLU A 16 13.63 -8.46 -7.39
CA GLU A 16 12.77 -8.76 -6.23
C GLU A 16 11.28 -8.54 -6.57
N ILE A 17 10.92 -7.43 -7.22
CA ILE A 17 9.53 -7.17 -7.63
C ILE A 17 9.07 -8.18 -8.70
N SER A 18 9.96 -8.59 -9.60
CA SER A 18 9.63 -9.56 -10.65
C SER A 18 9.29 -10.95 -10.08
N GLU A 19 9.94 -11.36 -9.00
CA GLU A 19 9.65 -12.63 -8.31
C GLU A 19 8.27 -12.64 -7.63
N LEU A 20 7.76 -11.47 -7.23
CA LEU A 20 6.43 -11.33 -6.61
C LEU A 20 5.28 -11.41 -7.62
N LYS A 21 5.58 -11.29 -8.91
CA LYS A 21 4.58 -11.19 -9.97
C LYS A 21 3.94 -12.56 -10.25
N LYS A 22 2.61 -12.60 -10.29
CA LYS A 22 1.86 -13.83 -10.62
C LYS A 22 1.87 -14.12 -12.14
N PRO A 23 1.66 -15.39 -12.54
CA PRO A 23 1.43 -15.74 -13.95
C PRO A 23 0.28 -14.92 -14.55
N GLY A 24 0.48 -14.35 -15.75
CA GLY A 24 -0.53 -13.53 -16.43
C GLY A 24 -0.74 -12.11 -15.90
N GLN A 25 -0.22 -11.79 -14.71
CA GLN A 25 -0.32 -10.44 -14.14
C GLN A 25 0.56 -9.45 -14.89
N THR A 26 0.27 -8.15 -14.84
CA THR A 26 1.16 -7.07 -15.31
C THR A 26 1.88 -6.41 -14.13
N PHE A 27 2.95 -5.66 -14.39
CA PHE A 27 3.60 -4.88 -13.31
C PHE A 27 2.68 -3.77 -12.78
N ASP A 28 1.80 -3.22 -13.61
CA ASP A 28 0.82 -2.21 -13.19
C ASP A 28 -0.15 -2.79 -12.15
N GLU A 29 -0.68 -3.99 -12.42
CA GLU A 29 -1.54 -4.71 -11.47
C GLU A 29 -0.80 -5.06 -10.18
N LEU A 30 0.43 -5.57 -10.26
CA LEU A 30 1.24 -5.89 -9.08
C LEU A 30 1.48 -4.65 -8.21
N LEU A 31 1.89 -3.53 -8.82
CA LEU A 31 2.16 -2.28 -8.10
C LEU A 31 0.88 -1.69 -7.51
N SER A 32 -0.27 -1.84 -8.18
CA SER A 32 -1.58 -1.46 -7.66
C SER A 32 -1.92 -2.26 -6.40
N ASP A 33 -1.75 -3.59 -6.43
CA ASP A 33 -1.99 -4.47 -5.29
C ASP A 33 -1.07 -4.10 -4.10
N MET A 34 0.21 -3.86 -4.37
CA MET A 34 1.18 -3.44 -3.35
C MET A 34 0.80 -2.08 -2.73
N ALA A 35 0.34 -1.12 -3.53
CA ALA A 35 -0.10 0.18 -3.03
C ALA A 35 -1.32 0.06 -2.11
N VAL A 36 -2.27 -0.81 -2.45
CA VAL A 36 -3.43 -1.11 -1.59
C VAL A 36 -2.97 -1.76 -0.28
N ASN A 37 -2.04 -2.72 -0.34
CA ASN A 37 -1.54 -3.39 0.84
C ASN A 37 -0.80 -2.45 1.79
N GLU A 38 0.07 -1.59 1.26
CA GLU A 38 0.81 -0.60 2.06
C GLU A 38 -0.14 0.36 2.80
N ARG A 39 -1.21 0.82 2.15
CA ARG A 39 -2.23 1.67 2.80
C ARG A 39 -2.94 0.92 3.94
N LYS A 40 -3.29 -0.35 3.73
CA LYS A 40 -3.89 -1.20 4.78
C LYS A 40 -2.94 -1.36 5.96
N MET A 41 -1.67 -1.65 5.71
CA MET A 41 -0.67 -1.81 6.78
C MET A 41 -0.47 -0.53 7.58
N ARG A 42 -0.43 0.63 6.90
CA ARG A 42 -0.37 1.94 7.58
C ARG A 42 -1.59 2.18 8.44
N LEU A 43 -2.79 1.94 7.91
CA LEU A 43 -4.02 2.09 8.67
C LEU A 43 -4.01 1.24 9.95
N LEU A 44 -3.64 -0.04 9.84
CA LEU A 44 -3.56 -0.93 11.00
C LEU A 44 -2.51 -0.45 12.02
N LYS A 45 -1.37 0.05 11.55
CA LYS A 45 -0.33 0.62 12.41
C LYS A 45 -0.83 1.86 13.16
N ASP A 46 -1.53 2.74 12.45
CA ASP A 46 -2.07 3.97 13.03
C ASP A 46 -3.16 3.66 14.06
N MET A 47 -4.05 2.71 13.77
CA MET A 47 -5.07 2.22 14.72
C MET A 47 -4.41 1.67 15.99
N LYS A 48 -3.43 0.78 15.84
CA LYS A 48 -2.69 0.22 16.98
C LYS A 48 -2.03 1.32 17.81
N HIS A 49 -1.45 2.31 17.17
CA HIS A 49 -0.82 3.43 17.86
C HIS A 49 -1.84 4.32 18.61
N ILE A 50 -3.04 4.52 18.07
CA ILE A 50 -4.13 5.21 18.76
C ILE A 50 -4.58 4.41 19.99
N GLU A 51 -4.78 3.11 19.84
CA GLU A 51 -5.14 2.21 20.94
C GLU A 51 -4.11 2.23 22.07
N GLU A 52 -2.82 2.20 21.73
CA GLU A 52 -1.71 2.25 22.71
C GLU A 52 -1.62 3.60 23.43
N ARG A 53 -1.92 4.71 22.76
CA ARG A 53 -1.93 6.04 23.38
C ARG A 53 -3.13 6.27 24.29
N GLY A 54 -4.27 5.64 24.00
CA GLY A 54 -5.49 5.77 24.79
C GLY A 54 -6.20 7.13 24.66
N ASP A 55 -5.71 8.01 23.79
CA ASP A 55 -6.31 9.32 23.50
C ASP A 55 -7.42 9.16 22.44
N PHE A 56 -8.64 8.89 22.92
CA PHE A 56 -9.83 8.82 22.08
C PHE A 56 -10.61 10.14 22.16
N VAL A 57 -11.15 10.59 21.03
CA VAL A 57 -12.00 11.78 20.95
C VAL A 57 -13.45 11.31 20.79
N GLU A 58 -14.36 11.92 21.55
CA GLU A 58 -15.80 11.65 21.42
C GLU A 58 -16.29 12.09 20.04
N MET A 59 -16.98 11.20 19.32
CA MET A 59 -17.61 11.54 18.05
C MET A 59 -18.98 12.18 18.30
N SER A 60 -19.07 13.50 18.18
CA SER A 60 -20.36 14.21 18.14
C SER A 60 -20.91 14.18 16.71
N PHE A 61 -22.11 13.63 16.55
CA PHE A 61 -22.88 13.80 15.32
C PHE A 61 -23.83 14.97 15.53
N ASP A 62 -23.57 16.09 14.86
CA ASP A 62 -24.55 17.17 14.77
C ASP A 62 -25.69 16.68 13.86
N ALA A 63 -26.90 16.58 14.44
CA ALA A 63 -28.10 16.09 13.78
C ALA A 63 -28.83 17.19 13.00
#